data_AF-A0A9P8IDS6-F1
#
_entry.id   AF-A0A9P8IDS6-F1
#
_cell.length_a   1.000
_cell.length_b   1.000
_cell.length_c   1.000
_cell.angle_alpha   90.00
_cell.angle_beta   90.00
_cell.angle_gamma   90.00
#
_symmetry.space_group_name_H-M   'P 1'
#
loop_
_entity.id
_entity.type
_entity.pdbx_description
1 polymer ?
#
loop_
_entity_poly.entity_id
_entity_poly.type
_entity_poly.pdbx_seq_one_letter_code
_entity_poly.pdbx_strand_id
1 'polypeptide(L)'
;MSFITRRALSTLIPPKGIGAAKDAARMSRVVDFYGKLPRGPAPEVKSKGLLGRYQARYFGRDPSAMPIVHIIAGLIALGYAQNYYFHLRMSPYYPKFVSDVAKGFIGHHKNNAH
;
A
#
# COMPACT_ATOMS: atom_id res chain seq x y z
N MET A 1 -36.22 -58.94 19.82
CA MET A 1 -36.30 -57.65 19.10
C MET A 1 -34.90 -57.05 18.99
N SER A 2 -34.27 -57.14 17.80
CA SER A 2 -32.83 -56.88 17.61
C SER A 2 -32.46 -55.40 17.81
N PHE A 3 -31.32 -55.14 18.44
CA PHE A 3 -30.72 -53.80 18.58
C PHE A 3 -30.29 -53.21 17.22
N ILE A 4 -30.04 -54.06 16.22
CA ILE A 4 -29.58 -53.69 14.89
C ILE A 4 -30.69 -52.97 14.11
N THR A 5 -31.94 -53.45 14.21
CA THR A 5 -33.10 -52.82 13.56
C THR A 5 -33.39 -51.43 14.13
N ARG A 6 -33.19 -51.23 15.44
CA ARG A 6 -33.34 -49.92 16.09
C ARG A 6 -32.29 -48.91 15.63
N ARG A 7 -31.03 -49.33 15.48
CA ARG A 7 -29.95 -48.44 15.03
C ARG A 7 -30.14 -47.95 13.59
N ALA A 8 -30.64 -48.82 12.70
CA ALA A 8 -30.98 -48.45 11.32
C ALA A 8 -32.15 -47.46 11.23
N LEU A 9 -33.16 -47.60 12.11
CA LEU A 9 -34.25 -46.62 12.23
C LEU A 9 -33.80 -45.29 12.85
N SER A 10 -32.86 -45.32 13.82
CA SER A 10 -32.30 -44.12 14.44
C SER A 10 -31.49 -43.24 13.48
N THR A 11 -30.86 -43.81 12.45
CA THR A 11 -30.12 -43.06 11.43
C THR A 11 -31.00 -42.56 10.28
N LEU A 12 -32.19 -43.16 10.10
CA LEU A 12 -33.14 -42.79 9.05
C LEU A 12 -34.02 -41.60 9.46
N ILE A 13 -34.24 -41.42 10.76
CA ILE A 13 -34.96 -40.27 11.30
C ILE A 13 -33.97 -39.11 11.37
N PRO A 14 -34.06 -38.09 10.49
CA PRO A 14 -33.18 -36.95 10.58
C PRO A 14 -33.36 -36.29 11.96
N PRO A 15 -32.27 -35.80 12.59
CA PRO A 15 -32.38 -35.10 13.86
C PRO A 15 -33.38 -33.96 13.70
N LYS A 16 -34.36 -33.85 14.60
CA LYS A 16 -35.38 -32.79 14.56
C LYS A 16 -34.66 -31.45 14.63
N GLY A 17 -34.56 -30.80 13.48
CA GLY A 17 -33.53 -29.82 13.21
C GLY A 17 -33.68 -28.54 14.01
N ILE A 18 -32.53 -27.97 14.35
CA ILE A 18 -32.33 -26.53 14.38
C ILE A 18 -32.57 -26.04 12.94
N GLY A 19 -33.83 -25.83 12.57
CA GLY A 19 -34.23 -25.75 11.15
C GLY A 19 -35.26 -24.67 10.81
N ALA A 20 -35.78 -23.93 11.79
CA ALA A 20 -36.57 -22.75 11.47
C ALA A 20 -35.62 -21.58 11.17
N ALA A 21 -35.67 -21.01 9.96
CA ALA A 21 -34.91 -19.80 9.61
C ALA A 21 -35.11 -18.66 10.63
N LYS A 22 -36.28 -18.60 11.26
CA LYS A 22 -36.60 -17.66 12.34
C LYS A 22 -35.83 -17.94 13.63
N ASP A 23 -35.61 -19.20 14.00
CA ASP A 23 -34.84 -19.56 15.19
C ASP A 23 -33.33 -19.34 14.98
N ALA A 24 -32.83 -19.62 13.77
CA ALA A 24 -31.46 -19.26 13.39
C ALA A 24 -31.23 -17.74 13.46
N ALA A 25 -32.17 -16.94 12.92
CA ALA A 25 -32.12 -15.48 13.01
C ALA A 25 -32.31 -14.95 14.45
N ARG A 26 -33.05 -15.68 15.31
CA ARG A 26 -33.19 -15.34 16.73
C ARG A 26 -31.88 -15.63 17.47
N MET A 27 -31.22 -16.75 17.18
CA MET A 27 -29.94 -17.09 17.78
C MET A 27 -28.81 -16.18 17.34
N SER A 28 -28.76 -15.76 16.07
CA SER A 28 -27.76 -14.78 15.62
C SER A 28 -27.91 -13.43 16.35
N ARG A 29 -29.14 -12.96 16.59
CA ARG A 29 -29.40 -11.73 17.36
C ARG A 29 -28.97 -11.83 18.82
N VAL A 30 -29.15 -12.98 19.46
CA VAL A 30 -28.71 -13.21 20.84
C VAL A 30 -27.18 -13.21 20.92
N VAL A 31 -26.51 -13.90 19.99
CA VAL A 31 -25.04 -13.88 19.89
C VAL A 31 -24.52 -12.47 19.61
N ASP A 32 -25.15 -11.75 18.68
CA ASP A 32 -24.80 -10.36 18.37
C ASP A 32 -25.02 -9.44 19.56
N PHE A 33 -26.10 -9.63 20.33
CA PHE A 33 -26.38 -8.86 21.54
C PHE A 33 -25.23 -9.01 22.55
N TYR A 34 -24.82 -10.24 22.86
CA TYR A 34 -23.68 -10.49 23.75
C TYR A 34 -22.32 -10.13 23.12
N GLY A 35 -22.22 -10.15 21.79
CA GLY A 35 -21.07 -9.66 21.04
C GLY A 35 -20.90 -8.14 21.15
N LYS A 36 -22.00 -7.40 21.15
CA LYS A 36 -22.08 -5.93 21.15
C LYS A 36 -22.25 -5.31 22.53
N LEU A 37 -22.38 -6.11 23.59
CA LEU A 37 -22.35 -5.62 24.96
C LEU A 37 -21.19 -4.62 25.10
N PRO A 38 -21.39 -3.43 25.71
CA PRO A 38 -20.36 -2.40 25.80
C PRO A 38 -19.12 -2.97 26.47
N ARG A 39 -18.15 -3.38 25.65
CA ARG A 39 -16.81 -3.71 26.10
C ARG A 39 -16.13 -2.36 26.34
N GLY A 40 -15.19 -2.32 27.28
CA GLY A 40 -14.35 -1.14 27.46
C GLY A 40 -13.72 -0.70 26.12
N PRO A 41 -13.27 0.57 26.02
CA PRO A 41 -12.70 1.10 24.79
C PRO A 41 -11.66 0.13 24.24
N ALA A 42 -11.79 -0.21 22.95
CA ALA A 42 -10.87 -1.13 22.29
C ALA A 42 -9.43 -0.61 22.48
N PRO A 43 -8.46 -1.48 22.80
CA PRO A 43 -7.08 -1.07 22.99
C PRO A 43 -6.60 -0.31 21.76
N GLU A 44 -5.91 0.82 21.99
CA GLU A 44 -5.30 1.56 20.89
C GLU A 44 -4.39 0.64 20.08
N VAL A 45 -4.61 0.63 18.76
CA VAL A 45 -3.78 -0.14 17.83
C VAL A 45 -2.37 0.44 17.90
N LYS A 46 -1.51 -0.19 18.69
CA LYS A 46 -0.09 0.16 18.77
C LYS A 46 0.50 0.00 17.38
N SER A 47 0.90 1.11 16.78
CA SER A 47 1.57 1.10 15.48
C SER A 47 2.82 0.23 15.53
N LYS A 48 2.84 -0.84 14.74
CA LYS A 48 4.02 -1.69 14.57
C LYS A 48 4.72 -1.32 13.25
N GLY A 49 6.05 -1.35 13.25
CA GLY A 49 6.86 -1.04 12.08
C GLY A 49 6.99 0.46 11.76
N LEU A 50 7.89 0.77 10.81
CA LEU A 50 8.22 2.15 10.43
C LEU A 50 7.03 2.87 9.78
N LEU A 51 6.34 2.20 8.84
CA LEU A 51 5.15 2.75 8.18
C LEU A 51 4.00 2.94 9.16
N GLY A 52 3.79 1.98 10.08
CA GLY A 52 2.76 2.10 11.10
C GLY A 52 2.99 3.31 12.00
N ARG A 53 4.24 3.59 12.38
CA ARG A 53 4.59 4.78 13.18
C ARG A 53 4.31 6.08 12.45
N TYR A 54 4.63 6.14 11.16
CA TYR A 54 4.30 7.29 10.32
C TYR A 54 2.79 7.48 10.22
N GLN A 55 2.05 6.41 9.96
CA GLN A 55 0.59 6.44 9.88
C GLN A 55 -0.04 6.90 11.20
N ALA A 56 0.38 6.36 12.34
CA ALA A 56 -0.13 6.77 13.64
C ALA A 56 0.16 8.24 13.98
N ARG A 57 1.29 8.78 13.50
CA ARG A 57 1.67 10.19 13.74
C ARG A 57 0.87 11.19 12.92
N TYR A 58 0.48 10.85 11.70
CA TYR A 58 -0.14 11.80 10.77
C TYR A 58 -1.60 11.52 10.41
N PHE A 59 -2.08 10.29 10.59
CA PHE A 59 -3.43 9.84 10.26
C PHE A 59 -4.15 9.20 11.47
N GLY A 60 -3.56 9.29 12.66
CA GLY A 60 -4.11 8.73 13.89
C GLY A 60 -5.18 9.61 14.52
N ARG A 61 -5.08 9.81 15.84
CA ARG A 61 -6.04 10.63 16.62
C ARG A 61 -6.17 12.07 16.13
N ASP A 62 -5.05 12.67 15.73
CA ASP A 62 -4.98 14.05 15.28
C ASP A 62 -4.51 14.10 13.82
N PRO A 63 -5.42 14.00 12.85
CA PRO A 63 -5.05 13.99 11.43
C PRO A 63 -4.40 15.32 11.05
N SER A 64 -3.23 15.25 10.42
CA SER A 64 -2.44 16.41 10.01
C SER A 64 -2.29 16.47 8.49
N ALA A 65 -2.22 17.68 7.94
CA ALA A 65 -1.93 17.90 6.51
C ALA A 65 -0.44 17.69 6.15
N MET A 66 0.42 17.41 7.14
CA MET A 66 1.86 17.19 6.91
C MET A 66 2.21 16.14 5.84
N PRO A 67 1.49 15.01 5.66
CA PRO A 67 1.78 14.07 4.59
C PRO A 67 1.74 14.70 3.19
N ILE A 68 0.86 15.68 2.97
CA ILE A 68 0.79 16.42 1.70
C ILE A 68 2.07 17.24 1.51
N VAL A 69 2.53 17.91 2.57
CA VAL A 69 3.77 18.68 2.55
C VAL A 69 4.98 17.79 2.26
N HIS A 70 5.05 16.59 2.87
CA HIS A 70 6.15 15.64 2.63
C HIS A 70 6.20 15.16 1.19
N ILE A 71 5.04 14.94 0.57
CA ILE A 71 4.95 14.58 -0.85
C ILE A 71 5.48 15.74 -1.72
N ILE A 72 5.03 16.97 -1.47
CA ILE A 72 5.48 18.14 -2.22
C ILE A 72 7.00 18.32 -2.08
N ALA A 73 7.52 18.25 -0.85
CA ALA A 73 8.95 18.36 -0.59
C ALA A 73 9.74 17.24 -1.31
N GLY A 74 9.21 16.01 -1.30
CA GLY A 74 9.80 14.89 -2.02
C GLY A 74 9.84 15.11 -3.54
N LEU A 75 8.78 15.63 -4.14
CA LEU A 75 8.71 15.93 -5.56
C LEU A 75 9.69 17.05 -5.96
N ILE A 76 9.80 18.11 -5.14
CA ILE A 76 10.76 19.20 -5.38
C ILE A 76 12.19 18.67 -5.32
N ALA A 77 12.52 17.89 -4.28
CA ALA A 77 13.85 17.31 -4.12
C ALA A 77 14.20 16.36 -5.29
N LEU A 78 13.24 15.52 -5.71
CA LEU A 78 13.41 14.63 -6.85
C LEU A 78 13.62 15.43 -8.15
N GLY A 79 12.81 16.45 -8.41
CA GLY A 79 12.94 17.31 -9.59
C GLY A 79 14.27 18.05 -9.62
N TYR A 80 14.73 18.55 -8.46
CA TYR A 80 16.06 19.18 -8.35
C TYR A 80 17.18 18.17 -8.60
N ALA A 81 17.09 16.97 -8.04
CA ALA A 81 18.08 15.91 -8.27
C ALA A 81 18.14 15.51 -9.75
N GLN A 82 16.99 15.38 -10.41
CA GLN A 82 16.91 15.14 -11.86
C GLN A 82 17.54 16.29 -12.65
N ASN A 83 17.21 17.53 -12.33
CA ASN A 83 17.80 18.70 -13.00
C ASN A 83 19.32 18.73 -12.81
N TYR A 84 19.81 18.45 -11.61
CA TYR A 84 21.24 18.35 -11.33
C TYR A 84 21.92 17.26 -12.15
N TYR A 85 21.30 16.07 -12.20
CA TYR A 85 21.83 14.90 -12.89
C TYR A 85 21.77 15.01 -14.43
N PHE A 86 20.73 15.60 -15.00
CA PHE A 86 20.59 15.65 -16.47
C PHE A 86 21.11 16.95 -17.07
N HIS A 87 21.01 18.08 -16.36
CA HIS A 87 21.37 19.38 -16.89
C HIS A 87 22.65 19.92 -16.25
N LEU A 88 22.74 20.00 -14.92
CA LEU A 88 23.86 20.72 -14.28
C LEU A 88 25.19 19.96 -14.32
N ARG A 89 25.20 18.63 -14.20
CA ARG A 89 26.45 17.84 -14.31
C ARG A 89 26.88 17.55 -15.76
N MET A 90 25.94 17.59 -16.72
CA MET A 90 26.18 17.27 -18.14
C MET A 90 26.51 18.53 -18.97
N SER A 91 26.08 19.71 -18.51
CA SER A 91 26.29 21.00 -19.18
C SER A 91 27.77 21.34 -19.50
N PRO A 92 28.79 20.99 -18.70
CA PRO A 92 30.17 21.37 -19.01
C PRO A 92 30.79 20.67 -20.23
N TYR A 93 30.22 19.53 -20.67
CA TYR A 93 30.81 18.68 -21.71
C TYR A 93 30.19 18.86 -23.10
N TYR A 94 28.97 19.40 -23.17
CA TYR A 94 28.24 19.58 -24.44
C TYR A 94 28.82 20.65 -25.38
N PRO A 95 29.30 21.84 -24.93
CA PRO A 95 29.86 22.84 -25.86
C PRO A 95 31.28 22.52 -26.34
N LYS A 96 32.07 21.77 -25.54
CA LYS A 96 33.47 21.46 -25.86
C LYS A 96 33.58 20.45 -27.00
N PHE A 97 32.80 19.36 -26.92
CA PHE A 97 32.77 18.31 -27.96
C PHE A 97 32.41 18.87 -29.34
N VAL A 98 31.36 19.69 -29.42
CA VAL A 98 30.93 20.29 -30.70
C VAL A 98 31.99 21.29 -31.21
N SER A 99 32.60 22.08 -30.32
CA SER A 99 33.65 23.03 -30.70
C SER A 99 34.94 22.35 -31.17
N ASP A 100 35.31 21.22 -30.56
CA ASP A 100 36.55 20.52 -30.86
C ASP A 100 36.42 19.69 -32.14
N VAL A 101 35.25 19.10 -32.38
CA VAL A 101 34.91 18.47 -33.67
C VAL A 101 34.89 19.52 -34.80
N ALA A 102 34.23 20.67 -34.59
CA ALA A 102 34.19 21.74 -35.59
C ALA A 102 35.59 22.29 -35.93
N LYS A 103 36.48 22.45 -34.93
CA LYS A 103 37.87 22.87 -35.15
C LYS A 103 38.69 21.82 -35.92
N GLY A 104 38.47 20.53 -35.66
CA GLY A 104 39.12 19.43 -36.38
C GLY A 104 38.78 19.42 -37.88
N PHE A 105 37.52 19.63 -38.23
CA PHE A 105 37.08 19.69 -39.63
C PHE A 105 37.56 20.95 -40.37
N ILE A 106 37.55 22.12 -39.72
CA ILE A 106 37.98 23.39 -40.35
C ILE A 106 39.52 23.47 -40.46
N GLY A 107 40.26 22.88 -39.51
CA GLY A 107 41.73 22.86 -39.53
C GLY A 107 42.33 22.04 -40.66
N HIS A 108 41.70 20.94 -41.06
CA HIS A 108 42.19 20.07 -42.14
C HIS A 108 42.07 20.69 -43.54
N HIS A 109 41.15 21.62 -43.77
CA HIS A 109 40.93 22.21 -45.09
C HIS A 109 41.97 23.29 -45.46
N LYS A 110 42.71 23.84 -44.49
CA LYS A 110 43.70 24.91 -44.74
C LYS A 110 45.06 24.39 -45.21
N ASN A 111 45.32 23.09 -45.09
CA ASN A 111 46.64 22.51 -45.30
C ASN A 111 46.76 21.78 -46.66
N ASN A 112 45.68 21.73 -47.45
CA ASN A 112 45.62 21.01 -48.73
C ASN A 112 45.47 21.95 -49.95
N ALA A 113 45.83 23.23 -49.81
CA ALA A 113 45.85 24.19 -50.91
C ALA A 113 47.31 24.50 -51.31
N HIS A 114 47.96 23.52 -51.94
CA HIS A 114 49.25 23.66 -52.63
C HIS A 114 49.24 22.78 -53.88
#